data_AF-A0A937FFG0-F1
#
_entry.id   AF-A0A937FFG0-F1
#
_cell.length_a   1.000
_cell.length_b   1.000
_cell.length_c   1.000
_cell.angle_alpha   90.00
_cell.angle_beta   90.00
_cell.angle_gamma   90.00
#
_symmetry.space_group_name_H-M   'P 1'
#
loop_
_entity.id
_entity.type
_entity.pdbx_description
1 polymer ?
#
loop_
_entity_poly.entity_id
_entity_poly.type
_entity_poly.pdbx_seq_one_letter_code
_entity_poly.pdbx_strand_id
1 'polypeptide(L)'
;MTTRKQHYVPQFYLKRFEDNTGRLTVENIHTNNYSKMLTRNVCFEKDMYEIKDDNGKKYKENYLEKMFSNFQSYISYNFDKLICRIQEYKNIKDFRLTGEEDTIIALFITLQLIRHPTFKRFVYQSLDNSNIANVSEMEKGLFYVMLNFTDETFEEVMIDIFPDIEPAKLPKGNKNLLSEICSYLVSNCYFSLVVPKSEDTCFLTSDNIIVKSPSRDIKYYFPLTKKIGVIVCEFSELSHS
;
A
#
# COMPACT_ATOMS: atom_id res chain seq x y z
N MET A 1 6.20 -8.36 -24.88
CA MET A 1 6.99 -9.07 -23.86
C MET A 1 6.24 -9.00 -22.54
N THR A 2 6.21 -10.08 -21.77
CA THR A 2 5.56 -10.12 -20.46
C THR A 2 6.49 -9.53 -19.39
N THR A 3 5.93 -8.70 -18.51
CA THR A 3 6.68 -8.10 -17.40
C THR A 3 7.04 -9.21 -16.43
N ARG A 4 8.34 -9.40 -16.19
CA ARG A 4 8.84 -10.38 -15.21
C ARG A 4 9.31 -9.75 -13.92
N LYS A 5 9.79 -8.50 -13.96
CA LYS A 5 10.11 -7.72 -12.76
C LYS A 5 8.84 -7.01 -12.31
N GLN A 6 8.15 -7.59 -11.34
CA GLN A 6 6.89 -7.06 -10.85
C GLN A 6 7.17 -6.27 -9.57
N HIS A 7 6.90 -4.97 -9.64
CA HIS A 7 7.24 -4.01 -8.59
C HIS A 7 6.16 -4.02 -7.51
N TYR A 8 6.55 -4.33 -6.28
CA TYR A 8 5.65 -4.29 -5.13
C TYR A 8 5.56 -2.89 -4.52
N VAL A 9 6.60 -2.07 -4.69
CA VAL A 9 6.50 -0.61 -4.55
C VAL A 9 6.39 0.03 -5.94
N PRO A 10 5.34 0.82 -6.22
CA PRO A 10 5.16 1.44 -7.52
C PRO A 10 6.32 2.34 -7.95
N GLN A 11 6.77 2.17 -9.20
CA GLN A 11 7.85 2.99 -9.75
C GLN A 11 7.47 4.48 -9.82
N PHE A 12 6.21 4.82 -10.10
CA PHE A 12 5.77 6.23 -10.13
C PHE A 12 6.01 6.89 -8.77
N TYR A 13 5.71 6.19 -7.68
CA TYR A 13 5.92 6.65 -6.32
C TYR A 13 7.42 6.85 -6.03
N LEU A 14 8.26 5.84 -6.30
CA LEU A 14 9.70 5.91 -6.05
C LEU A 14 10.40 7.04 -6.81
N LYS A 15 9.95 7.36 -8.03
CA LYS A 15 10.50 8.49 -8.80
C LYS A 15 10.47 9.83 -8.04
N ARG A 16 9.54 10.02 -7.10
CA ARG A 16 9.47 11.22 -6.25
C ARG A 16 10.61 11.31 -5.24
N PHE A 17 11.41 10.25 -5.11
CA PHE A 17 12.59 10.15 -4.25
C PHE A 17 13.91 10.14 -5.04
N GLU A 18 13.87 10.21 -6.37
CA GLU A 18 15.07 10.29 -7.21
C GLU A 18 15.84 11.60 -6.98
N ASP A 19 17.15 11.55 -7.12
CA ASP A 19 18.00 12.73 -7.24
C ASP A 19 17.90 13.35 -8.65
N ASN A 20 18.62 14.45 -8.87
CA ASN A 20 18.62 15.18 -10.14
C ASN A 20 19.20 14.34 -11.31
N THR A 21 19.79 13.18 -11.04
CA THR A 21 20.28 12.24 -12.07
C THR A 21 19.27 11.12 -12.38
N GLY A 22 18.07 11.16 -11.78
CA GLY A 22 17.06 10.12 -11.93
C GLY A 22 17.41 8.83 -11.18
N ARG A 23 18.19 8.91 -10.09
CA ARG A 23 18.62 7.76 -9.30
C ARG A 23 18.20 7.86 -7.84
N LEU A 24 17.93 6.72 -7.23
CA LEU A 24 17.71 6.56 -5.80
C LEU A 24 19.05 6.31 -5.11
N THR A 25 19.25 6.92 -3.95
CA THR A 25 20.19 6.41 -2.95
C THR A 25 19.44 5.35 -2.15
N VAL A 26 19.91 4.11 -2.19
CA VAL A 26 19.28 2.96 -1.55
C VAL A 26 20.22 2.45 -0.47
N GLU A 27 19.71 2.40 0.75
CA GLU A 27 20.36 1.73 1.87
C GLU A 27 19.86 0.30 1.97
N ASN A 28 20.78 -0.66 2.04
CA ASN A 28 20.45 -2.02 2.42
C ASN A 28 20.68 -2.18 3.93
N ILE A 29 19.61 -2.18 4.71
CA ILE A 29 19.65 -2.24 6.18
C ILE A 29 20.34 -3.50 6.74
N HIS A 30 20.37 -4.60 5.99
CA HIS A 30 21.02 -5.84 6.43
C HIS A 30 22.54 -5.81 6.25
N THR A 31 23.02 -5.03 5.28
CA THR A 31 24.45 -4.93 4.96
C THR A 31 25.04 -3.57 5.33
N ASN A 32 24.21 -2.62 5.76
CA ASN A 32 24.54 -1.22 6.04
C ASN A 32 25.27 -0.52 4.87
N ASN A 33 24.93 -0.90 3.63
CA ASN A 33 25.57 -0.40 2.42
C ASN A 33 24.65 0.52 1.63
N TYR A 34 25.23 1.59 1.08
CA TYR A 34 24.55 2.53 0.20
C TYR A 34 24.89 2.27 -1.26
N SER A 35 23.89 2.36 -2.12
CA SER A 35 24.08 2.24 -3.57
C SER A 35 23.20 3.23 -4.33
N LYS A 36 23.67 3.65 -5.51
CA LYS A 36 22.88 4.46 -6.44
C LYS A 36 22.21 3.55 -7.45
N MET A 37 20.88 3.50 -7.44
CA MET A 37 20.11 2.60 -8.29
C MET A 37 19.04 3.34 -9.08
N LEU A 38 18.70 2.79 -10.25
CA LEU A 38 17.53 3.24 -11.00
C LEU A 38 16.27 2.66 -10.35
N THR A 39 15.18 3.42 -10.34
CA THR A 39 13.89 3.00 -9.78
C THR A 39 13.41 1.64 -10.29
N ARG A 40 13.63 1.33 -11.57
CA ARG A 40 13.25 0.02 -12.16
C ARG A 40 14.02 -1.19 -11.60
N ASN A 41 15.08 -0.96 -10.83
CA ASN A 41 15.98 -1.99 -10.30
C ASN A 41 15.83 -2.24 -8.80
N VAL A 42 14.85 -1.64 -8.14
CA VAL A 42 14.57 -1.82 -6.71
C VAL A 42 13.12 -2.26 -6.49
N CYS A 43 12.82 -2.79 -5.29
CA CYS A 43 11.47 -3.13 -4.83
C CYS A 43 10.64 -3.95 -5.85
N PHE A 44 11.28 -4.96 -6.45
CA PHE A 44 10.62 -5.88 -7.37
C PHE A 44 10.98 -7.32 -7.00
N GLU A 45 10.06 -8.23 -7.29
CA GLU A 45 10.31 -9.66 -7.30
C GLU A 45 10.01 -10.23 -8.69
N LYS A 46 10.68 -11.32 -9.04
CA LYS A 46 10.47 -11.95 -10.34
C LYS A 46 9.19 -12.78 -10.30
N ASP A 47 8.26 -12.51 -11.23
CA ASP A 47 7.02 -13.27 -11.38
C ASP A 47 6.17 -13.32 -10.06
N MET A 48 6.28 -12.27 -9.22
CA MET A 48 5.66 -12.16 -7.90
C MET A 48 4.14 -12.37 -7.87
N TYR A 49 3.46 -11.77 -8.84
CA TYR A 49 2.01 -11.79 -8.98
C TYR A 49 1.54 -12.87 -9.97
N GLU A 50 2.45 -13.74 -10.42
CA GLU A 50 2.08 -14.88 -11.24
C GLU A 50 1.50 -16.00 -10.38
N ILE A 51 0.49 -16.66 -10.94
CA ILE A 51 -0.16 -17.84 -10.36
C ILE A 51 0.19 -19.02 -11.25
N LYS A 52 0.46 -20.17 -10.64
CA LYS A 52 0.70 -21.40 -11.36
C LYS A 52 -0.52 -22.31 -11.22
N ASP A 53 -0.86 -23.01 -12.30
CA ASP A 53 -1.77 -24.14 -12.23
C ASP A 53 -1.07 -25.37 -11.59
N ASP A 54 -1.82 -26.44 -11.38
CA ASP A 54 -1.32 -27.67 -10.76
C ASP A 54 -0.20 -28.35 -11.58
N ASN A 55 -0.04 -27.98 -12.85
CA ASN A 55 1.06 -28.44 -13.72
C ASN A 55 2.27 -27.49 -13.70
N GLY A 56 2.26 -26.47 -12.85
CA GLY A 56 3.32 -25.48 -12.71
C GLY A 56 3.35 -24.42 -13.82
N LYS A 57 2.36 -24.39 -14.71
CA LYS A 57 2.26 -23.41 -15.80
C LYS A 57 1.57 -22.13 -15.32
N LYS A 58 2.03 -20.97 -15.79
CA LYS A 58 1.41 -19.69 -15.44
C LYS A 58 -0.05 -19.63 -15.90
N TYR A 59 -0.95 -19.36 -14.97
CA TYR A 59 -2.36 -19.06 -15.21
C TYR A 59 -2.56 -17.55 -15.36
N LYS A 60 -3.20 -17.12 -16.47
CA LYS A 60 -3.47 -15.70 -16.79
C LYS A 60 -2.25 -14.77 -16.55
N GLU A 61 -1.18 -15.00 -17.30
CA GLU A 61 0.09 -14.29 -17.11
C GLU A 61 -0.06 -12.76 -17.05
N ASN A 62 0.59 -12.13 -16.07
CA ASN A 62 0.54 -10.68 -15.80
C ASN A 62 -0.86 -10.09 -15.52
N TYR A 63 -1.86 -10.91 -15.17
CA TYR A 63 -3.20 -10.39 -14.87
C TYR A 63 -3.19 -9.35 -13.74
N LEU A 64 -2.61 -9.70 -12.60
CA LEU A 64 -2.50 -8.81 -11.44
C LEU A 64 -1.62 -7.60 -11.72
N GLU A 65 -0.50 -7.78 -12.40
CA GLU A 65 0.36 -6.66 -12.81
C GLU A 65 -0.41 -5.63 -13.65
N LYS A 66 -1.25 -6.09 -14.60
CA LYS A 66 -2.11 -5.21 -15.40
C LYS A 66 -3.17 -4.51 -14.56
N MET A 67 -3.87 -5.24 -13.70
CA MET A 67 -4.87 -4.68 -12.78
C MET A 67 -4.26 -3.57 -11.93
N PHE A 68 -3.11 -3.85 -11.34
CA PHE A 68 -2.33 -2.92 -10.55
C PHE A 68 -1.83 -1.72 -11.35
N SER A 69 -1.39 -1.91 -12.59
CA SER A 69 -0.96 -0.82 -13.47
C SER A 69 -2.11 0.16 -13.78
N ASN A 70 -3.34 -0.33 -13.91
CA ASN A 70 -4.51 0.53 -14.14
C ASN A 70 -4.76 1.45 -12.95
N PHE A 71 -4.77 0.90 -11.72
CA PHE A 71 -4.88 1.71 -10.51
C PHE A 71 -3.72 2.68 -10.34
N GLN A 72 -2.47 2.25 -10.60
CA GLN A 72 -1.29 3.11 -10.50
C GLN A 72 -1.38 4.31 -11.44
N SER A 73 -1.91 4.12 -12.65
CA SER A 73 -2.06 5.21 -13.62
C SER A 73 -3.02 6.28 -13.11
N TYR A 74 -4.16 5.85 -12.56
CA TYR A 74 -5.13 6.73 -11.92
C TYR A 74 -4.55 7.45 -10.70
N ILE A 75 -3.86 6.74 -9.81
CA ILE A 75 -3.27 7.34 -8.60
C ILE A 75 -2.14 8.30 -8.95
N SER A 76 -1.25 7.93 -9.87
CA SER A 76 -0.12 8.78 -10.25
C SER A 76 -0.59 10.14 -10.76
N TYR A 77 -1.59 10.13 -11.64
CA TYR A 77 -2.17 11.36 -12.18
C TYR A 77 -2.74 12.27 -11.08
N ASN A 78 -3.48 11.69 -10.13
CA ASN A 78 -4.07 12.46 -9.07
C ASN A 78 -3.07 12.90 -7.99
N PHE A 79 -2.03 12.10 -7.73
CA PHE A 79 -0.93 12.51 -6.86
C PHE A 79 -0.15 13.69 -7.44
N ASP A 80 0.07 13.73 -8.76
CA ASP A 80 0.71 14.87 -9.40
C ASP A 80 -0.13 16.15 -9.23
N LYS A 81 -1.45 16.06 -9.39
CA LYS A 81 -2.36 17.18 -9.12
C LYS A 81 -2.34 17.64 -7.67
N LEU A 82 -2.43 16.69 -6.73
CA LEU A 82 -2.40 16.98 -5.29
C LEU A 82 -1.09 17.69 -4.92
N ILE A 83 0.05 17.20 -5.40
CA ILE A 83 1.36 17.78 -5.12
C ILE A 83 1.46 19.21 -5.69
N CYS A 84 1.02 19.44 -6.93
CA CYS A 84 0.98 20.79 -7.50
C CYS A 84 0.12 21.73 -6.65
N ARG A 85 -1.07 21.29 -6.24
CA ARG A 85 -1.96 22.11 -5.40
C ARG A 85 -1.35 22.43 -4.04
N ILE A 86 -0.65 21.48 -3.44
CA ILE A 86 0.08 21.68 -2.19
C ILE A 86 1.17 22.74 -2.37
N GLN A 87 1.95 22.67 -3.45
CA GLN A 87 3.05 23.58 -3.73
C GLN A 87 2.60 25.02 -4.02
N GLU A 88 1.41 25.20 -4.59
CA GLU A 88 0.80 26.51 -4.82
C GLU A 88 0.22 27.13 -3.53
N TYR A 89 0.08 26.35 -2.46
CA TYR A 89 -0.56 26.77 -1.23
C TYR A 89 0.43 27.48 -0.29
N LYS A 90 0.11 28.71 0.12
CA LYS A 90 1.03 29.56 0.91
C LYS A 90 1.28 29.03 2.32
N ASN A 91 0.29 28.42 2.96
CA ASN A 91 0.40 27.89 4.32
C ASN A 91 -0.21 26.49 4.40
N ILE A 92 0.65 25.48 4.44
CA ILE A 92 0.23 24.07 4.46
C ILE A 92 -0.69 23.72 5.65
N LYS A 93 -0.62 24.48 6.76
CA LYS A 93 -1.47 24.24 7.95
C LYS A 93 -2.96 24.47 7.66
N ASP A 94 -3.26 25.34 6.71
CA ASP A 94 -4.64 25.66 6.31
C ASP A 94 -5.10 24.81 5.14
N PHE A 95 -4.20 24.02 4.54
CA PHE A 95 -4.54 23.11 3.46
C PHE A 95 -5.49 22.03 3.98
N ARG A 96 -6.53 21.74 3.20
CA ARG A 96 -7.45 20.65 3.43
C ARG A 96 -7.49 19.77 2.19
N LEU A 97 -7.48 18.46 2.42
CA LEU A 97 -7.72 17.49 1.37
C LEU A 97 -9.20 17.54 0.99
N THR A 98 -9.50 17.26 -0.27
CA THR A 98 -10.88 17.01 -0.71
C THR A 98 -11.23 15.55 -0.44
N GLY A 99 -12.52 15.23 -0.35
CA GLY A 99 -12.94 13.83 -0.21
C GLY A 99 -12.48 12.91 -1.35
N GLU A 100 -12.27 13.48 -2.55
CA GLU A 100 -11.65 12.74 -3.67
C GLU A 100 -10.19 12.39 -3.34
N GLU A 101 -9.41 13.33 -2.81
CA GLU A 101 -8.02 13.10 -2.45
C GLU A 101 -7.86 12.14 -1.27
N ASP A 102 -8.76 12.21 -0.29
CA ASP A 102 -8.83 11.23 0.80
C ASP A 102 -9.06 9.82 0.22
N THR A 103 -9.97 9.70 -0.76
CA THR A 103 -10.24 8.43 -1.44
C THR A 103 -9.02 7.93 -2.22
N ILE A 104 -8.31 8.83 -2.91
CA ILE A 104 -7.10 8.47 -3.68
C ILE A 104 -5.98 8.03 -2.73
N ILE A 105 -5.80 8.71 -1.60
CA ILE A 105 -4.84 8.35 -0.55
C ILE A 105 -5.20 6.98 0.05
N ALA A 106 -6.47 6.78 0.42
CA ALA A 106 -6.96 5.50 0.95
C ALA A 106 -6.75 4.35 -0.04
N LEU A 107 -7.04 4.57 -1.32
CA LEU A 107 -6.80 3.60 -2.38
C LEU A 107 -5.32 3.30 -2.54
N PHE A 108 -4.44 4.31 -2.47
CA PHE A 108 -3.00 4.11 -2.52
C PHE A 108 -2.52 3.25 -1.35
N ILE A 109 -2.89 3.58 -0.12
CA ILE A 109 -2.55 2.81 1.09
C ILE A 109 -3.01 1.36 0.94
N THR A 110 -4.29 1.17 0.58
CA THR A 110 -4.89 -0.15 0.38
C THR A 110 -4.08 -0.98 -0.61
N LEU A 111 -3.72 -0.38 -1.76
CA LEU A 111 -2.91 -1.06 -2.76
C LEU A 111 -1.50 -1.37 -2.27
N GLN A 112 -0.86 -0.52 -1.47
CA GLN A 112 0.46 -0.82 -0.93
C GLN A 112 0.41 -2.01 0.03
N LEU A 113 -0.64 -2.10 0.87
CA LEU A 113 -0.82 -3.21 1.79
C LEU A 113 -1.00 -4.54 1.04
N ILE A 114 -1.93 -4.61 0.08
CA ILE A 114 -2.25 -5.89 -0.61
C ILE A 114 -1.21 -6.33 -1.65
N ARG A 115 -0.34 -5.41 -2.10
CA ARG A 115 0.69 -5.70 -3.11
C ARG A 115 2.00 -6.15 -2.53
N HIS A 116 2.23 -5.89 -1.25
CA HIS A 116 3.48 -6.22 -0.61
C HIS A 116 3.68 -7.74 -0.54
N PRO A 117 4.91 -8.27 -0.69
CA PRO A 117 5.12 -9.71 -0.71
C PRO A 117 4.77 -10.43 0.59
N THR A 118 4.75 -9.72 1.72
CA THR A 118 4.28 -10.28 2.99
C THR A 118 2.79 -10.59 2.94
N PHE A 119 1.98 -9.77 2.26
CA PHE A 119 0.54 -9.97 2.20
C PHE A 119 0.16 -11.22 1.38
N LYS A 120 0.80 -11.46 0.23
CA LYS A 120 0.60 -12.72 -0.52
C LYS A 120 0.96 -13.94 0.34
N ARG A 121 2.08 -13.87 1.07
CA ARG A 121 2.51 -14.94 1.98
C ARG A 121 1.52 -15.18 3.12
N PHE A 122 1.05 -14.10 3.73
CA PHE A 122 0.02 -14.14 4.78
C PHE A 122 -1.24 -14.84 4.27
N VAL A 123 -1.79 -14.41 3.12
CA VAL A 123 -2.98 -15.03 2.53
C VAL A 123 -2.78 -16.53 2.29
N TYR A 124 -1.63 -16.92 1.75
CA TYR A 124 -1.34 -18.34 1.48
C TYR A 124 -1.28 -19.14 2.78
N GLN A 125 -0.65 -18.58 3.83
CA GLN A 125 -0.56 -19.20 5.14
C GLN A 125 -1.92 -19.31 5.86
N SER A 126 -2.75 -18.27 5.83
CA SER A 126 -4.11 -18.33 6.40
C SER A 126 -4.96 -19.39 5.70
N LEU A 127 -4.85 -19.51 4.37
CA LEU A 127 -5.54 -20.59 3.64
C LEU A 127 -5.01 -21.98 3.99
N ASP A 128 -3.70 -22.14 4.16
CA ASP A 128 -3.08 -23.40 4.60
C ASP A 128 -3.49 -23.81 6.02
N ASN A 129 -3.68 -22.82 6.91
CA ASN A 129 -4.09 -23.05 8.29
C ASN A 129 -5.61 -23.21 8.46
N SER A 130 -6.40 -22.84 7.44
CA SER A 130 -7.85 -22.99 7.47
C SER A 130 -8.25 -24.47 7.46
N ASN A 131 -9.43 -24.79 8.00
CA ASN A 131 -10.00 -26.16 7.93
C ASN A 131 -10.38 -26.61 6.50
N ILE A 132 -10.00 -25.85 5.47
CA ILE A 132 -10.21 -26.21 4.07
C ILE A 132 -9.12 -27.21 3.68
N ALA A 133 -9.45 -28.51 3.71
CA ALA A 133 -8.51 -29.55 3.34
C ALA A 133 -8.03 -29.39 1.88
N ASN A 134 -6.70 -29.32 1.69
CA ASN A 134 -6.00 -29.40 0.40
C ASN A 134 -6.30 -28.26 -0.60
N VAL A 135 -6.24 -26.99 -0.17
CA VAL A 135 -6.27 -25.84 -1.10
C VAL A 135 -5.03 -25.89 -2.03
N SER A 136 -5.25 -26.07 -3.32
CA SER A 136 -4.20 -26.06 -4.34
C SER A 136 -3.53 -24.68 -4.47
N GLU A 137 -2.32 -24.64 -5.02
CA GLU A 137 -1.63 -23.38 -5.34
C GLU A 137 -2.43 -22.50 -6.30
N MET A 138 -3.17 -23.12 -7.23
CA MET A 138 -4.06 -22.41 -8.13
C MET A 138 -5.20 -21.74 -7.37
N GLU A 139 -5.83 -22.43 -6.43
CA GLU A 139 -6.91 -21.87 -5.60
C GLU A 139 -6.41 -20.72 -4.73
N LYS A 140 -5.26 -20.87 -4.04
CA LYS A 140 -4.64 -19.77 -3.28
C LYS A 140 -4.39 -18.55 -4.15
N GLY A 141 -3.89 -18.77 -5.36
CA GLY A 141 -3.71 -17.73 -6.37
C GLY A 141 -5.03 -17.03 -6.74
N LEU A 142 -6.09 -17.79 -6.96
CA LEU A 142 -7.41 -17.24 -7.31
C LEU A 142 -8.01 -16.42 -6.15
N PHE A 143 -7.90 -16.88 -4.91
CA PHE A 143 -8.28 -16.10 -3.72
C PHE A 143 -7.54 -14.76 -3.68
N TYR A 144 -6.21 -14.79 -3.87
CA TYR A 144 -5.40 -13.58 -3.93
C TYR A 144 -5.80 -12.63 -5.08
N VAL A 145 -6.14 -13.17 -6.25
CA VAL A 145 -6.61 -12.37 -7.41
C VAL A 145 -7.95 -11.72 -7.18
N MET A 146 -8.89 -12.49 -6.65
CA MET A 146 -10.25 -12.02 -6.45
C MET A 146 -10.31 -11.02 -5.29
N LEU A 147 -9.33 -11.07 -4.37
CA LEU A 147 -9.33 -10.35 -3.11
C LEU A 147 -10.65 -10.57 -2.35
N ASN A 148 -11.28 -11.73 -2.57
CA ASN A 148 -12.52 -12.14 -1.93
C ASN A 148 -12.14 -13.22 -0.93
N PHE A 149 -12.43 -12.96 0.32
CA PHE A 149 -12.04 -13.81 1.43
C PHE A 149 -13.28 -14.31 2.16
N THR A 150 -13.14 -15.44 2.85
CA THR A 150 -14.13 -15.85 3.86
C THR A 150 -14.16 -14.81 4.97
N ASP A 151 -15.26 -14.73 5.72
CA ASP A 151 -15.39 -13.80 6.85
C ASP A 151 -14.24 -13.99 7.86
N GLU A 152 -13.83 -15.24 8.13
CA GLU A 152 -12.72 -15.58 9.04
C GLU A 152 -11.37 -15.05 8.53
N THR A 153 -11.00 -15.35 7.28
CA THR A 153 -9.73 -14.84 6.71
C THR A 153 -9.76 -13.33 6.55
N PHE A 154 -10.92 -12.75 6.21
CA PHE A 154 -11.08 -11.30 6.13
C PHE A 154 -10.86 -10.63 7.50
N GLU A 155 -11.43 -11.20 8.56
CA GLU A 155 -11.25 -10.73 9.93
C GLU A 155 -9.77 -10.79 10.36
N GLU A 156 -9.08 -11.91 10.12
CA GLU A 156 -7.64 -12.03 10.40
C GLU A 156 -6.82 -10.96 9.67
N VAL A 157 -7.07 -10.74 8.37
CA VAL A 157 -6.41 -9.70 7.59
C VAL A 157 -6.67 -8.32 8.18
N MET A 158 -7.94 -8.02 8.49
CA MET A 158 -8.32 -6.70 8.98
C MET A 158 -7.74 -6.41 10.36
N ILE A 159 -7.63 -7.42 11.23
CA ILE A 159 -6.96 -7.30 12.54
C ILE A 159 -5.45 -7.13 12.36
N ASP A 160 -4.82 -7.87 11.45
CA ASP A 160 -3.38 -7.68 11.17
C ASP A 160 -3.11 -6.27 10.68
N ILE A 161 -3.94 -5.74 9.77
CA ILE A 161 -3.80 -4.38 9.27
C ILE A 161 -4.12 -3.38 10.38
N PHE A 162 -5.30 -3.49 11.00
CA PHE A 162 -5.85 -2.60 12.02
C PHE A 162 -6.06 -3.35 13.37
N PRO A 163 -5.04 -3.49 14.22
CA PRO A 163 -5.13 -4.30 15.45
C PRO A 163 -6.21 -3.86 16.44
N ASP A 164 -6.59 -2.58 16.40
CA ASP A 164 -7.60 -2.00 17.30
C ASP A 164 -9.03 -2.11 16.74
N ILE A 165 -9.22 -2.70 15.56
CA ILE A 165 -10.55 -2.80 14.95
C ILE A 165 -11.44 -3.74 15.77
N GLU A 166 -12.63 -3.27 16.14
CA GLU A 166 -13.61 -4.15 16.77
C GLU A 166 -14.15 -5.14 15.71
N PRO A 167 -13.99 -6.46 15.88
CA PRO A 167 -14.45 -7.43 14.88
C PRO A 167 -15.95 -7.33 14.58
N ALA A 168 -16.75 -6.91 15.56
CA ALA A 168 -18.18 -6.67 15.38
C ALA A 168 -18.52 -5.54 14.38
N LYS A 169 -17.58 -4.62 14.14
CA LYS A 169 -17.71 -3.53 13.15
C LYS A 169 -17.30 -3.96 11.74
N LEU A 170 -16.72 -5.14 11.58
CA LEU A 170 -16.35 -5.65 10.29
C LEU A 170 -17.59 -6.05 9.48
N PRO A 171 -17.64 -5.71 8.19
CA PRO A 171 -18.72 -6.15 7.31
C PRO A 171 -18.71 -7.68 7.19
N LYS A 172 -19.89 -8.30 7.27
CA LYS A 172 -20.07 -9.75 7.09
C LYS A 172 -20.41 -10.12 5.65
N GLY A 173 -20.10 -11.36 5.26
CA GLY A 173 -20.34 -11.92 3.93
C GLY A 173 -19.18 -11.75 2.97
N ASN A 174 -19.33 -12.30 1.76
CA ASN A 174 -18.27 -12.34 0.75
C ASN A 174 -17.94 -10.92 0.24
N LYS A 175 -16.92 -10.28 0.83
CA LYS A 175 -16.51 -8.91 0.51
C LYS A 175 -15.17 -8.86 -0.22
N ASN A 176 -15.02 -7.82 -1.04
CA ASN A 176 -13.77 -7.54 -1.73
C ASN A 176 -12.86 -6.69 -0.82
N LEU A 177 -11.73 -7.26 -0.40
CA LEU A 177 -10.81 -6.67 0.57
C LEU A 177 -10.33 -5.26 0.18
N LEU A 178 -10.08 -5.01 -1.11
CA LEU A 178 -9.67 -3.69 -1.58
C LEU A 178 -10.76 -2.66 -1.27
N SER A 179 -12.02 -2.96 -1.61
CA SER A 179 -13.13 -2.05 -1.34
C SER A 179 -13.35 -1.81 0.16
N GLU A 180 -13.19 -2.84 0.99
CA GLU A 180 -13.44 -2.73 2.44
C GLU A 180 -12.34 -1.97 3.18
N ILE A 181 -11.05 -2.25 2.91
CA ILE A 181 -9.95 -1.47 3.50
C ILE A 181 -10.09 0.01 3.09
N CYS A 182 -10.36 0.27 1.80
CA CYS A 182 -10.52 1.64 1.32
C CYS A 182 -11.72 2.34 1.97
N SER A 183 -12.85 1.66 2.10
CA SER A 183 -14.06 2.20 2.73
C SER A 183 -13.85 2.46 4.22
N TYR A 184 -13.15 1.56 4.92
CA TYR A 184 -12.80 1.73 6.32
C TYR A 184 -11.93 2.97 6.51
N LEU A 185 -10.86 3.13 5.72
CA LEU A 185 -9.97 4.29 5.78
C LEU A 185 -10.71 5.61 5.53
N VAL A 186 -11.58 5.67 4.53
CA VAL A 186 -12.34 6.90 4.22
C VAL A 186 -13.39 7.21 5.29
N SER A 187 -14.01 6.19 5.89
CA SER A 187 -15.12 6.39 6.82
C SER A 187 -14.68 6.57 8.28
N ASN A 188 -13.50 6.04 8.64
CA ASN A 188 -13.04 5.97 10.03
C ASN A 188 -11.74 6.75 10.27
N CYS A 189 -11.07 7.23 9.23
CA CYS A 189 -9.83 7.97 9.37
C CYS A 189 -9.90 9.36 8.75
N TYR A 190 -9.07 10.26 9.27
CA TYR A 190 -8.71 11.50 8.59
C TYR A 190 -7.24 11.50 8.19
N PHE A 191 -6.96 12.21 7.11
CA PHE A 191 -5.62 12.33 6.54
C PHE A 191 -5.09 13.74 6.79
N SER A 192 -3.88 13.85 7.33
CA SER A 192 -3.22 15.14 7.51
C SER A 192 -1.89 15.16 6.79
N LEU A 193 -1.61 16.30 6.14
CA LEU A 193 -0.33 16.53 5.50
C LEU A 193 0.70 16.97 6.52
N VAL A 194 1.91 16.43 6.39
CA VAL A 194 3.07 16.83 7.19
C VAL A 194 4.22 17.22 6.28
N VAL A 195 4.99 18.22 6.72
CA VAL A 195 6.19 18.70 6.03
C VAL A 195 7.38 18.64 6.99
N PRO A 196 8.61 18.45 6.48
CA PRO A 196 9.79 18.48 7.33
C PRO A 196 9.95 19.84 8.03
N LYS A 197 10.46 19.83 9.26
CA LYS A 197 10.63 21.05 10.07
C LYS A 197 11.64 22.03 9.48
N SER A 198 12.63 21.52 8.73
CA SER A 198 13.69 22.31 8.10
C SER A 198 13.76 22.02 6.61
N GLU A 199 14.15 23.02 5.82
CA GLU A 199 14.36 22.88 4.38
C GLU A 199 15.44 21.85 4.04
N ASP A 200 16.42 21.63 4.90
CA ASP A 200 17.50 20.65 4.69
C ASP A 200 17.09 19.22 5.01
N THR A 201 15.96 19.05 5.72
CA THR A 201 15.45 17.72 6.09
C THR A 201 14.53 17.17 5.01
N CYS A 202 14.62 15.87 4.74
CA CYS A 202 13.74 15.19 3.80
C CYS A 202 13.17 13.93 4.41
N PHE A 203 12.01 13.53 3.89
CA PHE A 203 11.48 12.21 4.19
C PHE A 203 12.20 11.14 3.38
N LEU A 204 12.39 9.99 4.02
CA LEU A 204 12.89 8.77 3.42
C LEU A 204 11.73 7.80 3.27
N THR A 205 11.69 7.05 2.16
CA THR A 205 10.75 5.95 1.98
C THR A 205 11.46 4.61 2.14
N SER A 206 10.67 3.54 2.28
CA SER A 206 11.17 2.17 2.37
C SER A 206 10.40 1.24 1.44
N ASP A 207 10.86 0.00 1.35
CA ASP A 207 10.14 -1.06 0.65
C ASP A 207 8.83 -1.47 1.37
N ASN A 208 8.69 -1.11 2.66
CA ASN A 208 7.45 -0.98 3.40
C ASN A 208 7.05 0.50 3.52
N ILE A 209 6.27 0.99 2.55
CA ILE A 209 5.93 2.42 2.45
C ILE A 209 5.07 2.89 3.62
N ILE A 210 4.11 2.06 4.02
CA ILE A 210 3.15 2.37 5.08
C ILE A 210 3.79 1.95 6.41
N VAL A 211 4.17 2.93 7.22
CA VAL A 211 4.77 2.71 8.53
C VAL A 211 3.67 2.83 9.58
N LYS A 212 3.45 1.76 10.36
CA LYS A 212 2.62 1.83 11.56
C LYS A 212 3.32 2.70 12.59
N SER A 213 2.62 3.71 13.10
CA SER A 213 3.19 4.57 14.14
C SER A 213 2.95 3.95 15.52
N PRO A 214 3.91 4.05 16.46
CA PRO A 214 3.73 3.63 17.84
C PRO A 214 2.88 4.61 18.66
N SER A 215 2.62 5.82 18.13
CA SER A 215 1.71 6.79 18.73
C SER A 215 0.28 6.27 18.63
N ARG A 216 -0.51 6.43 19.70
CA ARG A 216 -1.94 6.08 19.68
C ARG A 216 -2.66 6.86 18.58
N ASP A 217 -2.45 8.18 18.56
CA ASP A 217 -3.16 9.12 17.69
C ASP A 217 -2.84 9.01 16.19
N ILE A 218 -1.80 8.28 15.81
CA ILE A 218 -1.37 8.14 14.40
C ILE A 218 -1.28 6.66 14.10
N LYS A 219 -2.21 6.14 13.30
CA LYS A 219 -2.24 4.75 12.87
C LYS A 219 -1.13 4.48 11.86
N TYR A 220 -1.06 5.31 10.83
CA TYR A 220 -0.07 5.17 9.77
C TYR A 220 0.60 6.48 9.43
N TYR A 221 1.82 6.35 8.95
CA TYR A 221 2.55 7.42 8.30
C TYR A 221 3.18 6.88 7.02
N PHE A 222 3.14 7.68 5.95
CA PHE A 222 3.96 7.43 4.79
C PHE A 222 4.38 8.73 4.11
N PRO A 223 5.59 8.78 3.54
CA PRO A 223 6.04 9.93 2.79
C PRO A 223 5.46 9.89 1.38
N LEU A 224 4.84 10.98 0.92
CA LEU A 224 4.34 11.12 -0.44
C LEU A 224 5.46 11.56 -1.41
N THR A 225 6.34 12.43 -0.92
CA THR A 225 7.55 12.91 -1.59
C THR A 225 8.67 13.11 -0.57
N LYS A 226 9.85 13.59 -0.99
CA LYS A 226 10.92 14.04 -0.09
C LYS A 226 10.49 15.16 0.88
N LYS A 227 9.41 15.89 0.59
CA LYS A 227 9.01 17.10 1.34
C LYS A 227 7.57 17.09 1.82
N ILE A 228 6.79 16.09 1.45
CA ILE A 228 5.38 15.95 1.83
C ILE A 228 5.19 14.53 2.34
N GLY A 229 4.62 14.40 3.53
CA GLY A 229 4.15 13.13 4.07
C GLY A 229 2.67 13.20 4.41
N VAL A 230 2.09 12.03 4.66
CA VAL A 230 0.71 11.88 5.09
C VAL A 230 0.72 11.10 6.39
N ILE A 231 0.02 11.60 7.39
CA ILE A 231 -0.36 10.84 8.58
C ILE A 231 -1.83 10.46 8.47
N VAL A 232 -2.15 9.26 8.94
CA VAL A 232 -3.49 8.70 9.00
C VAL A 232 -3.85 8.52 10.47
N CYS A 233 -4.95 9.13 10.88
CA CYS A 233 -5.43 9.16 12.25
C CYS A 233 -6.87 8.68 12.29
N GLU A 234 -7.30 7.99 13.35
CA GLU A 234 -8.67 7.49 13.48
C GLU A 234 -9.61 8.55 14.10
N PHE A 235 -10.87 8.62 13.65
CA PHE A 235 -11.83 9.60 14.19
C PHE A 235 -12.16 9.37 15.66
N SER A 236 -12.14 8.11 16.13
CA SER A 236 -12.43 7.72 17.52
C SER A 236 -11.46 8.34 18.54
N GLU A 237 -10.28 8.77 18.10
CA GLU A 237 -9.23 9.34 18.95
C GLU A 237 -9.34 10.87 19.13
N LEU A 238 -10.20 11.53 18.34
CA LEU A 238 -10.51 12.96 18.50
C LEU A 238 -11.52 13.24 19.63
N SER A 239 -12.25 12.22 20.09
CA SER A 239 -13.26 12.36 21.15
C SER A 239 -12.68 12.51 22.57
N HIS A 240 -11.36 12.57 22.72
CA HIS A 240 -10.67 12.67 24.01
C HIS A 240 -9.71 13.86 24.12
N SER A 241 -9.72 14.80 23.17
CA SER A 241 -8.94 16.04 23.18
C SER A 241 -9.79 17.28 23.41
#